data_AF-H9F200-F1
#
_entry.id   AF-H9F200-F1
#
_cell.length_a   1.000
_cell.length_b   1.000
_cell.length_c   1.000
_cell.angle_alpha   90.00
_cell.angle_beta   90.00
_cell.angle_gamma   90.00
#
_symmetry.space_group_name_H-M   'P 1'
#
loop_
_entity.id
_entity.type
_entity.pdbx_description
1 polymer ?
#
loop_
_entity_poly.entity_id
_entity_poly.type
_entity_poly.pdbx_seq_one_letter_code
_entity_poly.pdbx_strand_id
1 'polypeptide(L)'
;MHSLLLLSAFCLLAVALTAEVKKPAAAAAPGTAEKLSPKAATLAERSAGLAFSLYQAMAKDQAVENILVSPVVVASSLGLVSLGGKATTASQAKAVLSAEQLRDEE
;
A
#
# COMPACT_ATOMS: atom_id res chain seq x y z
N MET A 1 -13.79 17.41 29.64
CA MET A 1 -14.80 16.38 29.31
C MET A 1 -15.30 16.48 27.86
N HIS A 2 -15.56 17.68 27.32
CA HIS A 2 -15.95 17.88 25.92
C HIS A 2 -14.89 17.43 24.88
N SER A 3 -13.59 17.63 25.15
CA SER A 3 -12.51 17.22 24.24
C SER A 3 -12.37 15.69 24.10
N LEU A 4 -12.68 14.92 25.15
CA LEU A 4 -12.64 13.45 25.11
C LEU A 4 -13.85 12.86 24.36
N LEU A 5 -15.02 13.51 24.49
CA LEU A 5 -16.23 13.21 23.71
C LEU A 5 -16.06 13.52 22.22
N LEU A 6 -15.36 14.61 21.89
CA LEU A 6 -15.03 14.95 20.50
C LEU A 6 -14.08 13.93 19.87
N LEU A 7 -13.09 13.44 20.63
CA LEU A 7 -12.16 12.41 20.14
C LEU A 7 -12.86 11.06 19.90
N SER A 8 -13.75 10.63 20.81
CA SER A 8 -14.50 9.38 20.63
C SER A 8 -15.52 9.46 19.49
N ALA A 9 -16.15 10.63 19.29
CA ALA A 9 -17.05 10.87 18.17
C ALA A 9 -16.30 10.86 16.82
N PHE A 10 -15.07 11.37 16.78
CA PHE A 10 -14.23 11.34 15.58
C PHE A 10 -13.79 9.91 15.22
N CYS A 11 -13.47 9.07 16.22
CA CYS A 11 -13.16 7.66 16.00
C CYS A 11 -14.35 6.86 15.45
N LEU A 12 -15.58 7.16 15.90
CA LEU A 12 -16.78 6.50 15.40
C LEU A 12 -17.12 6.91 13.96
N LEU A 13 -16.86 8.16 13.58
CA LEU A 13 -17.07 8.63 12.21
C LEU A 13 -16.06 8.01 11.21
N ALA A 14 -14.83 7.74 11.65
CA ALA A 14 -13.83 7.06 10.83
C ALA A 14 -14.17 5.58 10.56
N VAL A 15 -14.84 4.89 11.50
CA VAL A 15 -15.32 3.51 11.32
C VAL A 15 -16.57 3.44 10.42
N ALA A 16 -17.40 4.47 10.40
CA ALA A 16 -18.61 4.50 9.57
C ALA A 16 -18.31 4.68 8.07
N LEU A 17 -17.22 5.36 7.69
CA LEU A 17 -16.86 5.55 6.28
C LEU A 17 -16.26 4.30 5.60
N THR A 18 -15.92 3.25 6.35
CA THR A 18 -15.44 1.97 5.78
C THR A 18 -16.53 0.90 5.70
N ALA A 19 -17.77 1.21 6.12
CA ALA A 19 -18.90 0.30 6.10
C ALA A 19 -19.67 0.35 4.77
N GLU A 20 -18.98 0.24 3.63
CA GLU A 20 -19.58 -0.35 2.43
C GLU A 20 -19.10 -1.80 2.38
N VAL A 21 -19.86 -2.70 3.05
CA VAL A 21 -19.69 -4.14 2.87
C VAL A 21 -20.15 -4.49 1.45
N LYS A 22 -19.29 -4.25 0.47
CA LYS A 22 -19.32 -4.99 -0.78
C LYS A 22 -18.93 -6.41 -0.41
N LYS A 23 -19.94 -7.29 -0.38
CA LYS A 23 -19.92 -8.76 -0.42
C LYS A 23 -18.52 -9.37 -0.32
N PRO A 24 -18.21 -10.22 0.70
CA PRO A 24 -16.95 -10.95 0.72
C PRO A 24 -16.86 -11.70 -0.60
N ALA A 25 -15.84 -11.37 -1.39
CA ALA A 25 -15.50 -12.14 -2.57
C ALA A 25 -15.40 -13.58 -2.09
N ALA A 26 -16.31 -14.41 -2.59
CA ALA A 26 -16.32 -15.82 -2.34
C ALA A 26 -14.89 -16.33 -2.54
N ALA A 27 -14.43 -17.19 -1.63
CA ALA A 27 -13.18 -17.92 -1.77
C ALA A 27 -13.00 -18.31 -3.24
N ALA A 28 -12.05 -17.66 -3.91
CA ALA A 28 -11.76 -17.94 -5.30
C ALA A 28 -11.41 -19.43 -5.36
N ALA A 29 -12.19 -20.20 -6.12
CA ALA A 29 -11.82 -21.57 -6.43
C ALA A 29 -10.39 -21.56 -6.99
N PRO A 30 -9.50 -22.47 -6.55
CA PRO A 30 -8.15 -22.52 -7.08
C PRO A 30 -8.26 -22.91 -8.56
N GLY A 31 -8.04 -21.97 -9.48
CA GLY A 31 -8.04 -22.27 -10.91
C GLY A 31 -8.46 -21.16 -11.86
N THR A 32 -9.15 -20.10 -11.43
CA THR A 32 -9.38 -18.93 -12.28
C THR A 32 -8.44 -17.81 -11.87
N ALA A 33 -7.17 -17.91 -12.28
CA ALA A 33 -6.25 -16.79 -12.20
C ALA A 33 -6.76 -15.70 -13.15
N GLU A 34 -7.52 -14.75 -12.62
CA GLU A 34 -7.90 -13.54 -13.35
C GLU A 34 -6.60 -12.86 -13.81
N LYS A 35 -6.45 -12.67 -15.12
CA LYS A 35 -5.23 -12.13 -15.68
C LYS A 35 -5.08 -10.68 -15.22
N LEU A 36 -4.00 -10.38 -14.51
CA LEU A 36 -3.68 -9.01 -14.11
C LEU A 36 -3.64 -8.09 -15.34
N SER A 37 -4.16 -6.87 -15.19
CA SER A 37 -3.97 -5.83 -16.20
C SER A 37 -2.47 -5.56 -16.41
N PRO A 38 -2.03 -5.06 -17.58
CA PRO A 38 -0.63 -4.76 -17.82
C PRO A 38 -0.02 -3.82 -16.76
N LYS A 39 -0.76 -2.77 -16.36
CA LYS A 39 -0.35 -1.86 -15.28
C LYS A 39 -0.19 -2.59 -13.94
N ALA A 40 -1.14 -3.45 -13.57
CA ALA A 40 -1.08 -4.22 -12.33
C ALA A 40 0.07 -5.24 -12.33
N ALA A 41 0.35 -5.87 -13.48
CA ALA A 41 1.50 -6.76 -13.65
C ALA A 41 2.83 -6.00 -13.50
N THR A 42 2.96 -4.81 -14.10
CA THR A 42 4.12 -3.95 -13.89
C THR A 42 4.25 -3.52 -12.43
N LEU A 43 3.17 -3.10 -11.75
CA LEU A 43 3.22 -2.76 -10.32
C LEU A 43 3.63 -3.96 -9.47
N ALA A 44 3.19 -5.17 -9.78
CA ALA A 44 3.59 -6.38 -9.07
C ALA A 44 5.10 -6.63 -9.20
N GLU A 45 5.66 -6.49 -10.41
CA GLU A 45 7.10 -6.61 -10.66
C GLU A 45 7.90 -5.54 -9.89
N ARG A 46 7.45 -4.27 -9.96
CA ARG A 46 8.07 -3.17 -9.22
C ARG A 46 8.01 -3.38 -7.71
N SER A 47 6.87 -3.87 -7.20
CA SER A 47 6.68 -4.18 -5.77
C SER A 47 7.64 -5.27 -5.31
N ALA A 48 7.86 -6.31 -6.12
CA ALA A 48 8.83 -7.36 -5.83
C ALA A 48 10.27 -6.81 -5.80
N GLY A 49 10.65 -5.98 -6.78
CA GLY A 49 11.95 -5.31 -6.80
C GLY A 49 12.20 -4.41 -5.58
N LEU A 50 11.18 -3.68 -5.16
CA LEU A 50 11.20 -2.89 -3.93
C LEU A 50 11.37 -3.79 -2.70
N ALA A 51 10.65 -4.91 -2.61
CA ALA A 51 10.78 -5.83 -1.49
C ALA A 51 12.20 -6.42 -1.37
N PHE A 52 12.86 -6.76 -2.48
CA PHE A 52 14.27 -7.18 -2.45
C PHE A 52 15.19 -6.07 -1.96
N SER A 53 14.99 -4.84 -2.43
CA SER A 53 15.80 -3.68 -1.97
C SER A 53 15.59 -3.40 -0.49
N LEU A 54 14.34 -3.45 -0.02
CA LEU A 54 13.97 -3.24 1.38
C LEU A 54 14.52 -4.36 2.27
N TYR A 55 14.37 -5.61 1.87
CA TYR A 55 14.94 -6.75 2.58
C TYR A 55 16.46 -6.59 2.75
N GLN A 56 17.18 -6.24 1.67
CA GLN A 56 18.62 -6.03 1.75
C GLN A 56 19.01 -4.85 2.65
N ALA A 57 18.19 -3.80 2.70
CA ALA A 57 18.41 -2.69 3.63
C ALA A 57 18.20 -3.13 5.08
N MET A 58 17.12 -3.85 5.37
CA MET A 58 16.79 -4.37 6.70
C MET A 58 17.80 -5.42 7.18
N ALA A 59 18.25 -6.32 6.31
CA ALA A 59 19.21 -7.36 6.65
C ALA A 59 20.63 -6.83 6.98
N LYS A 60 20.92 -5.57 6.64
CA LYS A 60 22.17 -4.89 7.03
C LYS A 60 22.07 -4.26 8.43
N ASP A 61 20.85 -4.08 8.95
CA ASP A 61 20.63 -3.56 10.27
C ASP A 61 20.75 -4.68 11.30
N GLN A 62 21.78 -4.59 12.15
CA GLN A 62 22.06 -5.62 13.17
C GLN A 62 21.00 -5.70 14.27
N ALA A 63 20.09 -4.72 14.36
CA ALA A 63 18.96 -4.76 15.29
C ALA A 63 17.77 -5.58 14.74
N VAL A 64 17.77 -5.90 13.45
CA VAL A 64 16.66 -6.61 12.80
C VAL A 64 16.98 -8.11 12.73
N GLU A 65 16.20 -8.92 13.44
CA GLU A 65 16.32 -10.38 13.41
C GLU A 65 15.46 -10.98 12.28
N ASN A 66 14.18 -11.24 12.56
CA ASN A 66 13.26 -11.84 11.60
C ASN A 66 12.68 -10.77 10.66
N ILE A 67 12.67 -11.05 9.35
CA ILE A 67 12.12 -10.14 8.34
C ILE A 67 10.93 -10.81 7.65
N LEU A 68 9.75 -10.19 7.77
CA LEU A 68 8.55 -10.54 7.03
C LEU A 68 8.03 -9.30 6.33
N VAL A 69 7.97 -9.35 5.00
CA VAL A 69 7.57 -8.21 4.17
C VAL A 69 6.51 -8.67 3.17
N SER A 70 5.42 -7.91 3.07
CA SER A 70 4.44 -8.07 1.99
C SER A 70 4.71 -7.01 0.90
N PRO A 71 5.22 -7.40 -0.28
CA PRO A 71 5.65 -6.44 -1.32
C PRO A 71 4.54 -5.46 -1.73
N VAL A 72 3.33 -5.97 -1.97
CA VAL A 72 2.19 -5.16 -2.42
C VAL A 72 1.72 -4.20 -1.32
N VAL A 73 1.77 -4.62 -0.05
CA VAL A 73 1.37 -3.74 1.07
C VAL A 73 2.36 -2.59 1.24
N VAL A 74 3.66 -2.86 1.12
CA VAL A 74 4.69 -1.81 1.15
C VAL A 74 4.50 -0.83 -0.01
N ALA A 75 4.33 -1.33 -1.23
CA ALA A 75 4.03 -0.48 -2.39
C ALA A 75 2.76 0.35 -2.19
N SER A 76 1.70 -0.23 -1.62
CA SER A 76 0.45 0.47 -1.33
C SER A 76 0.65 1.64 -0.36
N SER A 77 1.50 1.46 0.66
CA SER A 77 1.82 2.54 1.61
C SER A 77 2.48 3.74 0.90
N LEU A 78 3.38 3.49 -0.05
CA LEU A 78 4.00 4.53 -0.86
C LEU A 78 2.99 5.15 -1.84
N GLY A 79 2.07 4.36 -2.40
CA GLY A 79 0.97 4.87 -3.22
C GLY A 79 0.10 5.87 -2.46
N LEU A 80 -0.24 5.58 -1.21
CA LEU A 80 -0.99 6.50 -0.34
C LEU A 80 -0.20 7.77 0.01
N VAL A 81 1.11 7.66 0.24
CA VAL A 81 2.00 8.83 0.41
C VAL A 81 2.03 9.68 -0.85
N SER A 82 2.06 9.05 -2.04
CA SER A 82 2.04 9.77 -3.30
C SER A 82 0.70 10.48 -3.55
N LEU A 83 -0.41 9.82 -3.19
CA LEU A 83 -1.76 10.35 -3.32
C LEU A 83 -2.03 11.55 -2.39
N GLY A 84 -1.58 11.47 -1.13
CA GLY A 84 -1.77 12.54 -0.14
C GLY A 84 -0.67 13.60 -0.13
N GLY A 85 0.52 13.28 -0.65
CA GLY A 85 1.68 14.16 -0.70
C GLY A 85 1.60 15.20 -1.80
N LYS A 86 2.49 16.19 -1.75
CA LYS A 86 2.66 17.20 -2.82
C LYS A 86 4.12 17.33 -3.21
N ALA A 87 4.37 17.83 -4.41
CA ALA A 87 5.69 18.14 -4.94
C ALA A 87 6.71 17.01 -4.68
N THR A 88 7.78 17.30 -3.93
CA THR A 88 8.89 16.38 -3.67
C THR A 88 8.48 15.13 -2.90
N THR A 89 7.55 15.24 -1.95
CA THR A 89 7.09 14.08 -1.17
C THR A 89 6.37 13.07 -2.06
N ALA A 90 5.48 13.55 -2.94
CA ALA A 90 4.75 12.68 -3.85
C ALA A 90 5.66 12.04 -4.90
N SER A 91 6.63 12.80 -5.43
CA SER A 91 7.56 12.29 -6.44
C SER A 91 8.57 11.29 -5.85
N GLN A 92 9.05 11.51 -4.63
CA GLN A 92 9.94 10.57 -3.95
C GLN A 92 9.25 9.23 -3.68
N ALA A 93 7.97 9.24 -3.28
CA ALA A 93 7.21 8.02 -3.08
C ALA A 93 7.09 7.17 -4.36
N LYS A 94 6.81 7.82 -5.51
CA LYS A 94 6.81 7.14 -6.81
C LYS A 94 8.19 6.63 -7.20
N ALA A 95 9.25 7.38 -6.87
CA ALA A 95 10.61 7.01 -7.20
C ALA A 95 11.10 5.78 -6.44
N VAL A 96 10.80 5.69 -5.14
CA VAL A 96 11.10 4.50 -4.34
C VAL A 96 10.38 3.27 -4.90
N LEU A 97 9.15 3.42 -5.39
CA LEU A 97 8.40 2.35 -6.05
C LEU A 97 8.87 2.07 -7.51
N SER A 98 9.81 2.87 -8.05
CA SER A 98 10.21 2.81 -9.47
C SER A 98 9.00 2.90 -10.43
N ALA A 99 8.06 3.79 -10.09
CA ALA A 99 6.79 4.01 -10.77
C ALA A 99 6.65 5.43 -11.35
N GLU A 100 7.76 6.14 -11.58
CA GLU A 100 7.79 7.53 -12.06
C GLU A 100 7.13 7.70 -13.43
N GLN A 101 7.18 6.65 -14.25
CA GLN A 101 6.59 6.62 -15.59
C GLN A 101 5.12 6.19 -15.58
N LEU A 102 4.61 5.73 -14.43
CA LEU A 102 3.22 5.30 -14.27
C LEU A 102 2.40 6.49 -13.80
N ARG A 103 1.44 6.89 -14.64
CA ARG A 103 0.45 7.90 -14.29
C ARG A 103 -0.68 7.22 -13.51
N ASP A 104 -1.16 7.91 -12.49
CA ASP A 104 -2.26 7.43 -11.64
C ASP A 104 -3.61 7.48 -12.39
N GLU A 105 -3.69 8.29 -13.45
CA GLU A 105 -4.89 8.53 -14.25
C GLU A 105 -5.00 7.62 -15.50
N GLU A 106 -6.21 7.11 -15.74
CA GLU A 106 -7.00 7.41 -16.94
C GLU A 106 -8.09 8.42 -16.57
#